data_AF-A0A932EGV0-F1
#
_entry.id   AF-A0A932EGV0-F1
#
_cell.length_a   1.000
_cell.length_b   1.000
_cell.length_c   1.000
_cell.angle_alpha   90.00
_cell.angle_beta   90.00
_cell.angle_gamma   90.00
#
_symmetry.space_group_name_H-M   'P 1'
#
loop_
_entity.id
_entity.type
_entity.pdbx_description
1 polymer ?
#
loop_
_entity_poly.entity_id
_entity_poly.type
_entity_poly.pdbx_seq_one_letter_code
_entity_poly.pdbx_strand_id
1 'polypeptide(L)'
;MKTRSLLNKFSSKGFTLIELLIVIAILGVLAAGILVAIDPIDKINQSNDAKVQNDVSGMARAAEAYAILHNGLYPVVLDDLVNSGELKRAPVAPSGYDAYVFLGQPDNTSVLISGQLKSKKYTSVDTPFWNYNSSTGKSCARRLYWLACP
;
A
#
# COMPACT_ATOMS: atom_id res chain seq x y z
N MET A 1 59.12 32.26 29.10
CA MET A 1 58.75 31.31 28.02
C MET A 1 57.36 31.70 27.51
N LYS A 2 57.26 32.39 26.36
CA LYS A 2 55.96 32.86 25.80
C LYS A 2 55.46 31.86 24.77
N THR A 3 54.44 31.08 25.11
CA THR A 3 53.73 30.20 24.17
C THR A 3 52.78 31.04 23.31
N ARG A 4 53.10 31.19 22.01
CA ARG A 4 52.22 31.84 21.04
C ARG A 4 51.07 30.89 20.69
N SER A 5 49.87 31.22 21.13
CA SER A 5 48.63 30.55 20.75
C SER A 5 48.33 30.81 19.28
N LEU A 6 48.26 29.74 18.48
CA LEU A 6 47.82 29.76 17.08
C LEU A 6 46.29 29.68 17.06
N LEU A 7 45.63 30.83 17.17
CA LEU A 7 44.20 30.95 16.94
C LEU A 7 43.92 30.74 15.44
N ASN A 8 43.42 29.54 15.12
CA ASN A 8 42.94 29.16 13.80
C ASN A 8 41.80 30.12 13.37
N LYS A 9 42.13 31.07 12.49
CA LYS A 9 41.15 31.97 11.88
C LYS A 9 40.36 31.21 10.82
N PHE A 10 39.28 30.56 11.22
CA PHE A 10 38.26 30.11 10.27
C PHE A 10 37.66 31.35 9.62
N SER A 11 38.09 31.64 8.39
CA SER A 11 37.52 32.69 7.56
C SER A 11 36.07 32.32 7.25
N SER A 12 35.13 32.90 7.98
CA SER A 12 33.70 32.81 7.69
C SER A 12 33.42 33.60 6.42
N LYS A 13 33.57 32.95 5.26
CA LYS A 13 33.09 33.49 3.99
C LYS A 13 31.56 33.54 4.06
N GLY A 14 31.00 34.75 4.03
CA GLY A 14 29.56 34.97 3.93
C GLY A 14 29.06 34.55 2.55
N PHE A 15 27.81 34.09 2.52
CA PHE A 15 27.10 33.75 1.28
C PHE A 15 26.75 35.04 0.53
N THR A 16 26.98 35.10 -0.78
CA THR A 16 26.61 36.28 -1.57
C THR A 16 25.13 36.24 -1.96
N LEU A 17 24.53 37.42 -2.15
CA LEU A 17 23.15 37.54 -2.60
C LEU A 17 22.93 36.91 -3.99
N ILE A 18 23.94 36.99 -4.86
CA ILE A 18 23.86 36.41 -6.21
C ILE A 18 23.93 34.88 -6.17
N GLU A 19 24.71 34.31 -5.26
CA GLU A 19 24.73 32.85 -5.04
C GLU A 19 23.36 32.36 -4.57
N LEU A 20 22.70 33.07 -3.65
CA LEU A 20 21.35 32.69 -3.22
C LEU A 20 20.33 32.83 -4.33
N LEU A 21 20.42 33.89 -5.13
CA LEU A 21 19.52 34.16 -6.23
C LEU A 21 19.58 33.06 -7.30
N ILE A 22 20.79 32.64 -7.67
CA ILE A 22 20.97 31.57 -8.66
C ILE A 22 20.45 30.23 -8.09
N VAL A 23 20.68 29.93 -6.82
CA VAL A 23 20.19 28.69 -6.20
C VAL A 23 18.66 28.62 -6.23
N ILE A 24 17.96 29.67 -5.79
CA ILE A 24 16.49 29.64 -5.81
C ILE A 24 15.93 29.63 -7.24
N ALA A 25 16.61 30.25 -8.20
CA ALA A 25 16.24 30.18 -9.61
C ALA A 25 16.34 28.75 -10.15
N ILE A 26 17.45 28.06 -9.89
CA ILE A 26 17.64 26.65 -10.29
C ILE A 26 16.64 25.74 -9.57
N LEU A 27 16.43 25.93 -8.26
CA LEU A 27 15.44 25.16 -7.49
C LEU A 27 14.02 25.37 -8.04
N GLY A 28 13.67 26.58 -8.46
CA GLY A 28 12.38 26.87 -9.09
C GLY A 28 12.16 26.09 -10.39
N VAL A 29 13.17 26.07 -11.28
CA VAL A 29 13.10 25.32 -12.55
C VAL A 29 13.01 23.81 -12.31
N LEU A 30 13.82 23.27 -11.41
CA LEU A 30 13.80 21.84 -11.08
C LEU A 30 12.46 21.42 -10.45
N ALA A 31 11.93 22.22 -9.51
CA ALA A 31 10.65 21.94 -8.86
C ALA A 31 9.49 21.91 -9.88
N ALA A 32 9.46 22.86 -10.82
CA ALA A 32 8.46 22.88 -11.89
C ALA A 32 8.55 21.64 -12.79
N GLY A 33 9.76 21.19 -13.14
CA GLY A 33 9.96 20.00 -13.97
C GLY A 33 9.44 18.70 -13.34
N ILE A 34 9.60 18.54 -12.02
CA ILE A 34 9.15 17.33 -11.30
C ILE A 34 7.63 17.16 -11.34
N LEU A 35 6.87 18.26 -11.17
CA LEU A 35 5.41 18.23 -11.15
C LEU A 35 4.79 17.83 -12.51
N VAL A 36 5.50 18.07 -13.61
CA VAL A 36 5.05 17.66 -14.95
C VAL A 36 5.32 16.17 -15.20
N ALA A 37 6.35 15.60 -14.57
CA ALA A 37 6.80 14.24 -14.84
C ALA A 37 6.04 13.17 -14.04
N ILE A 38 5.46 13.51 -12.88
CA ILE A 38 4.84 12.54 -11.97
C ILE A 38 3.44 13.01 -11.58
N ASP A 39 2.47 12.10 -11.62
CA ASP A 39 1.16 12.30 -11.00
C ASP A 39 1.23 11.93 -9.51
N PRO A 40 1.21 12.91 -8.58
CA PRO A 40 1.34 12.64 -7.15
C PRO A 40 0.14 11.84 -6.60
N ILE A 41 -1.05 12.04 -7.17
CA ILE A 41 -2.26 11.32 -6.75
C ILE A 41 -2.14 9.85 -7.12
N ASP A 42 -1.68 9.57 -8.33
CA ASP A 42 -1.46 8.18 -8.76
C ASP A 42 -0.38 7.48 -7.91
N LYS A 43 0.67 8.20 -7.50
CA LYS A 43 1.69 7.62 -6.60
C LYS A 43 1.16 7.29 -5.22
N ILE A 44 0.30 8.12 -4.67
CA ILE A 44 -0.39 7.83 -3.41
C ILE A 44 -1.30 6.60 -3.60
N ASN A 45 -2.06 6.54 -4.70
CA ASN A 45 -2.91 5.39 -5.00
C ASN A 45 -2.09 4.09 -5.18
N GLN A 46 -0.92 4.13 -5.82
CA GLN A 46 -0.03 2.96 -5.93
C GLN A 46 0.43 2.46 -4.54
N SER A 47 0.72 3.36 -3.61
CA SER A 47 1.09 2.99 -2.23
C SER A 47 -0.08 2.37 -1.46
N ASN A 48 -1.27 2.96 -1.58
CA ASN A 48 -2.49 2.44 -0.97
C ASN A 48 -2.92 1.10 -1.59
N ASP A 49 -2.79 0.93 -2.91
CA ASP A 49 -3.05 -0.33 -3.62
C ASP A 49 -2.09 -1.44 -3.14
N ALA A 50 -0.81 -1.12 -2.90
CA ALA A 50 0.14 -2.08 -2.32
C ALA A 50 -0.28 -2.48 -0.89
N LYS A 51 -0.77 -1.53 -0.09
CA LYS A 51 -1.35 -1.83 1.22
C LYS A 51 -2.58 -2.75 1.10
N VAL A 52 -3.49 -2.48 0.16
CA VAL A 52 -4.66 -3.34 -0.12
C VAL A 52 -4.22 -4.77 -0.46
N GLN A 53 -3.24 -4.92 -1.35
CA GLN A 53 -2.73 -6.24 -1.73
C GLN A 53 -2.13 -6.99 -0.53
N ASN A 54 -1.40 -6.28 0.34
CA ASN A 54 -0.84 -6.85 1.56
C ASN A 54 -1.92 -7.24 2.57
N ASP A 55 -2.93 -6.39 2.78
CA ASP A 55 -4.04 -6.66 3.71
C ASP A 55 -4.87 -7.85 3.23
N VAL A 56 -5.20 -7.93 1.92
CA VAL A 56 -5.87 -9.09 1.31
C VAL A 56 -5.04 -10.36 1.48
N SER A 57 -3.73 -10.30 1.24
CA SER A 57 -2.83 -11.45 1.44
C SER A 57 -2.73 -11.88 2.90
N GLY A 58 -2.81 -10.92 3.84
CA GLY A 58 -2.85 -11.18 5.28
C GLY A 58 -4.12 -11.91 5.68
N MET A 59 -5.28 -11.44 5.21
CA MET A 59 -6.57 -12.11 5.45
C MET A 59 -6.63 -13.49 4.79
N ALA A 60 -6.09 -13.65 3.58
CA ALA A 60 -5.98 -14.93 2.89
C ALA A 60 -5.22 -15.96 3.72
N ARG A 61 -4.03 -15.58 4.24
CA ARG A 61 -3.24 -16.46 5.11
C ARG A 61 -3.98 -16.81 6.41
N ALA A 62 -4.71 -15.86 6.99
CA ALA A 62 -5.52 -16.12 8.17
C ALA A 62 -6.68 -17.10 7.87
N ALA A 63 -7.33 -16.96 6.72
CA ALA A 63 -8.37 -17.88 6.27
C ALA A 63 -7.85 -19.30 6.02
N GLU A 64 -6.67 -19.42 5.39
CA GLU A 64 -5.99 -20.70 5.20
C GLU A 64 -5.60 -21.34 6.54
N ALA A 65 -5.06 -20.56 7.48
CA ALA A 65 -4.73 -21.03 8.82
C ALA A 65 -5.98 -21.51 9.57
N TYR A 66 -7.09 -20.78 9.46
CA TYR A 66 -8.36 -21.18 10.04
C TYR A 66 -8.82 -22.52 9.47
N ALA A 67 -8.77 -22.70 8.15
CA ALA A 67 -9.16 -23.95 7.51
C ALA A 67 -8.31 -25.14 8.01
N ILE A 68 -7.01 -24.96 8.20
CA ILE A 68 -6.12 -25.99 8.76
C ILE A 68 -6.57 -26.42 10.17
N LEU A 69 -7.02 -25.48 11.00
CA LEU A 69 -7.45 -25.76 12.37
C LEU A 69 -8.90 -26.25 12.47
N HIS A 70 -9.72 -26.01 11.44
CA HIS A 70 -11.16 -26.30 11.42
C HIS A 70 -11.53 -27.34 10.35
N ASN A 71 -10.77 -28.44 10.27
CA ASN A 71 -11.05 -29.59 9.40
C ASN A 71 -11.19 -29.28 7.90
N GLY A 72 -10.47 -28.26 7.41
CA GLY A 72 -10.52 -27.81 6.02
C GLY A 72 -11.70 -26.88 5.71
N LEU A 73 -12.48 -26.48 6.70
CA LEU A 73 -13.62 -25.57 6.54
C LEU A 73 -13.17 -24.11 6.66
N TYR A 74 -13.50 -23.30 5.67
CA TYR A 74 -13.25 -21.86 5.67
C TYR A 74 -14.31 -21.11 6.48
N PRO A 75 -13.96 -19.94 7.07
CA PRO A 75 -14.92 -19.10 7.78
C PRO A 75 -15.95 -18.48 6.81
N VAL A 76 -17.17 -18.24 7.29
CA VAL A 76 -18.23 -17.59 6.47
C VAL A 76 -18.12 -16.07 6.57
N VAL A 77 -17.71 -15.57 7.74
CA VAL A 77 -17.58 -14.14 8.02
C VAL A 77 -16.17 -13.80 8.52
N LEU A 78 -15.73 -12.57 8.27
CA LEU A 78 -14.38 -12.11 8.65
C LEU A 78 -14.16 -12.12 10.17
N ASP A 79 -15.23 -11.88 10.95
CA ASP A 79 -15.16 -11.83 12.41
C ASP A 79 -14.78 -13.18 13.03
N ASP A 80 -15.07 -14.29 12.36
CA ASP A 80 -14.65 -15.62 12.81
C ASP A 80 -13.13 -15.66 12.97
N LEU A 81 -12.38 -15.16 11.98
CA LEU A 81 -10.91 -15.08 12.01
C LEU A 81 -10.36 -14.23 13.15
N VAL A 82 -11.12 -13.21 13.56
CA VAL A 82 -10.73 -12.36 14.69
C VAL A 82 -10.99 -13.08 16.02
N ASN A 83 -12.13 -13.74 16.13
CA ASN A 83 -12.56 -14.42 17.34
C ASN A 83 -11.76 -15.70 17.62
N SER A 84 -11.40 -16.47 16.59
CA SER A 84 -10.56 -17.66 16.72
C SER A 84 -9.06 -17.34 16.79
N GLY A 85 -8.66 -16.11 16.47
CA GLY A 85 -7.33 -15.56 16.79
C GLY A 85 -6.29 -15.66 15.66
N GLU A 86 -6.66 -16.17 14.48
CA GLU A 86 -5.80 -16.16 13.28
C GLU A 86 -5.56 -14.73 12.77
N LEU A 87 -6.46 -13.81 13.13
CA LEU A 87 -6.34 -12.40 12.83
C LEU A 87 -6.45 -11.58 14.11
N LYS A 88 -5.46 -10.74 14.41
CA LYS A 88 -5.50 -9.86 15.60
C LYS A 88 -6.61 -8.80 15.52
N ARG A 89 -6.91 -8.34 14.31
CA ARG A 89 -7.94 -7.34 14.01
C ARG A 89 -8.23 -7.34 12.51
N ALA A 90 -9.49 -7.18 12.12
CA ALA A 90 -9.88 -6.92 10.74
C ALA A 90 -9.11 -5.69 10.17
N PRO A 91 -8.44 -5.80 9.00
CA PRO A 91 -7.79 -4.65 8.39
C PRO A 91 -8.84 -3.65 7.94
N VAL A 92 -8.51 -2.37 8.03
CA VAL A 92 -9.36 -1.28 7.54
C VAL A 92 -8.77 -0.76 6.24
N ALA A 93 -9.61 -0.60 5.22
CA ALA A 93 -9.19 -0.09 3.92
C ALA A 93 -8.64 1.34 4.04
N PRO A 94 -7.69 1.75 3.18
CA PRO A 94 -7.20 3.13 3.17
C PRO A 94 -8.32 4.15 2.98
N SER A 95 -8.12 5.39 3.44
CA SER A 95 -9.13 6.44 3.31
C SER A 95 -9.52 6.66 1.86
N GLY A 96 -10.83 6.69 1.60
CA GLY A 96 -11.36 6.86 0.25
C GLY A 96 -11.38 5.58 -0.58
N TYR A 97 -10.99 4.41 -0.04
CA TYR A 97 -11.23 3.12 -0.65
C TYR A 97 -12.51 2.50 -0.10
N ASP A 98 -13.15 1.65 -0.90
CA ASP A 98 -14.25 0.81 -0.44
C ASP A 98 -13.75 -0.20 0.61
N ALA A 99 -14.65 -0.59 1.52
CA ALA A 99 -14.34 -1.59 2.53
C ALA A 99 -13.92 -2.92 1.87
N TYR A 100 -13.06 -3.68 2.54
CA TYR A 100 -12.70 -5.02 2.08
C TYR A 100 -13.93 -5.91 2.03
N VAL A 101 -14.01 -6.71 0.98
CA VAL A 101 -15.07 -7.69 0.78
C VAL A 101 -14.54 -9.05 1.20
N PHE A 102 -15.23 -9.70 2.13
CA PHE A 102 -14.94 -11.05 2.60
C PHE A 102 -16.20 -11.88 2.42
N LEU A 103 -16.14 -12.88 1.54
CA LEU A 103 -17.27 -13.72 1.16
C LEU A 103 -16.88 -15.17 1.34
N GLY A 104 -17.16 -15.71 2.53
CA GLY A 104 -17.13 -17.15 2.73
C GLY A 104 -18.36 -17.79 2.08
N GLN A 105 -18.17 -18.94 1.44
CA GLN A 105 -19.29 -19.68 0.88
C GLN A 105 -20.14 -20.28 2.02
N PRO A 106 -21.48 -20.36 1.86
CA PRO A 106 -22.36 -20.95 2.87
C PRO A 106 -22.08 -22.43 3.19
N ASP A 107 -21.35 -23.12 2.30
CA ASP A 107 -20.92 -24.50 2.48
C ASP A 107 -19.53 -24.64 3.14
N ASN A 108 -18.92 -23.52 3.56
CA ASN A 108 -17.60 -23.44 4.18
C ASN A 108 -16.46 -24.03 3.32
N THR A 109 -16.64 -24.19 2.01
CA THR A 109 -15.63 -24.81 1.15
C THR A 109 -14.57 -23.84 0.65
N SER A 110 -14.89 -22.55 0.63
CA SER A 110 -13.99 -21.53 0.09
C SER A 110 -14.35 -20.13 0.56
N VAL A 111 -13.39 -19.21 0.38
CA VAL A 111 -13.56 -17.79 0.63
C VAL A 111 -13.02 -16.98 -0.54
N LEU A 112 -13.74 -15.90 -0.86
CA LEU A 112 -13.31 -14.83 -1.75
C LEU A 112 -12.99 -13.59 -0.92
N ILE A 113 -11.80 -13.05 -1.09
CA ILE A 113 -11.34 -11.86 -0.37
C ILE A 113 -10.91 -10.83 -1.39
N SER A 114 -11.49 -9.64 -1.32
CA SER A 114 -11.28 -8.62 -2.34
C SER A 114 -11.12 -7.23 -1.75
N GLY A 115 -10.29 -6.41 -2.39
CA GLY A 115 -10.10 -5.00 -2.05
C GLY A 115 -10.01 -4.12 -3.28
N GLN A 116 -10.50 -2.89 -3.19
CA GLN A 116 -10.49 -1.95 -4.31
C GLN A 116 -9.05 -1.48 -4.64
N LEU A 117 -8.80 -1.26 -5.92
CA LEU A 117 -7.58 -0.68 -6.48
C LEU A 117 -7.94 0.63 -7.20
N LYS A 118 -7.15 1.69 -6.99
CA LYS A 118 -7.41 3.02 -7.57
C LYS A 118 -6.27 3.58 -8.41
N SER A 119 -5.08 2.98 -8.40
CA SER A 119 -4.01 3.46 -9.27
C SER A 119 -4.40 3.29 -10.74
N LYS A 120 -3.91 4.22 -11.57
CA LYS A 120 -4.11 4.24 -13.03
C LYS A 120 -3.69 2.93 -13.66
N LYS A 121 -2.71 2.23 -13.08
CA LYS A 121 -2.29 0.88 -13.51
C LYS A 121 -3.48 -0.08 -13.63
N TYR A 122 -4.44 -0.03 -12.72
CA TYR A 122 -5.58 -0.96 -12.67
C TYR A 122 -6.85 -0.36 -13.25
N THR A 123 -7.09 0.93 -13.00
CA THR A 123 -8.29 1.61 -13.50
C THR A 123 -8.24 1.85 -15.01
N SER A 124 -7.05 2.02 -15.61
CA SER A 124 -6.92 2.17 -17.07
C SER A 124 -7.21 0.89 -17.87
N VAL A 125 -7.12 -0.28 -17.23
CA VAL A 125 -7.44 -1.59 -17.83
C VAL A 125 -8.69 -2.22 -17.21
N ASP A 126 -9.50 -1.41 -16.51
CA ASP A 126 -10.80 -1.81 -15.93
C ASP A 126 -10.71 -3.06 -15.02
N THR A 127 -9.68 -3.11 -14.16
CA THR A 127 -9.52 -4.16 -13.13
C THR A 127 -9.39 -3.58 -11.72
N PRO A 128 -10.40 -2.82 -11.23
CA PRO A 128 -10.27 -2.02 -10.01
C PRO A 128 -10.38 -2.84 -8.72
N PHE A 129 -10.18 -4.16 -8.75
CA PHE A 129 -10.18 -5.01 -7.56
C PHE A 129 -9.00 -5.96 -7.55
N TRP A 130 -8.39 -6.12 -6.39
CA TRP A 130 -7.48 -7.23 -6.09
C TRP A 130 -8.27 -8.33 -5.41
N ASN A 131 -8.39 -9.48 -6.05
CA ASN A 131 -9.15 -10.61 -5.55
C ASN A 131 -8.21 -11.75 -5.15
N TYR A 132 -8.57 -12.48 -4.12
CA TYR A 132 -8.01 -13.76 -3.74
C TYR A 132 -9.15 -14.80 -3.64
N ASN A 133 -8.88 -16.03 -4.08
CA ASN A 133 -9.80 -17.15 -3.98
C ASN A 133 -9.09 -18.35 -3.35
N SER A 134 -9.62 -18.87 -2.24
CA SER A 134 -9.01 -20.02 -1.56
C SER A 134 -9.20 -21.35 -2.30
N SER A 135 -10.22 -21.51 -3.16
CA SER A 135 -10.37 -22.70 -4.00
C SER A 135 -9.21 -22.89 -4.97
N THR A 136 -8.59 -21.79 -5.43
CA THR A 136 -7.45 -21.82 -6.34
C THR A 136 -6.13 -21.45 -5.66
N GLY A 137 -6.16 -20.85 -4.48
CA GLY A 137 -4.99 -20.33 -3.77
C GLY A 137 -4.32 -19.14 -4.46
N LYS A 138 -5.01 -18.49 -5.42
CA LYS A 138 -4.42 -17.44 -6.28
C LYS A 138 -4.99 -16.06 -5.97
N SER A 139 -4.16 -15.05 -6.18
CA SER A 139 -4.53 -13.63 -6.13
C SER A 139 -4.24 -12.91 -7.45
N CYS A 140 -5.11 -12.00 -7.86
CA CYS A 140 -5.00 -11.29 -9.13
C CYS A 140 -5.89 -10.03 -9.19
N ALA A 141 -5.60 -9.14 -10.15
CA ALA A 141 -6.46 -8.01 -10.43
C ALA A 141 -7.65 -8.41 -11.32
N ARG A 142 -8.87 -7.94 -11.00
CA ARG A 142 -10.11 -8.27 -11.73
C ARG A 142 -11.03 -7.06 -11.84
N ARG A 143 -11.91 -7.13 -12.85
CA ARG A 143 -12.97 -6.13 -13.08
C ARG A 143 -14.02 -6.09 -11.98
N LEU A 144 -14.32 -7.25 -11.38
CA LEU A 144 -15.40 -7.42 -10.42
C LEU A 144 -14.87 -8.22 -9.24
N TYR A 145 -15.33 -7.86 -8.03
CA TYR A 145 -14.81 -8.40 -6.77
C TYR A 145 -15.14 -9.88 -6.53
N TRP A 146 -16.11 -10.47 -7.24
CA TRP A 146 -16.51 -11.88 -7.11
C TRP A 146 -15.90 -12.79 -8.19
N LEU A 147 -15.14 -12.22 -9.13
CA LEU A 147 -14.51 -13.01 -10.18
C LEU A 147 -13.29 -13.75 -9.62
N ALA A 148 -13.30 -15.07 -9.73
CA ALA A 148 -12.17 -15.92 -9.36
C ALA A 148 -10.95 -15.67 -10.25
N CYS A 149 -9.75 -15.79 -9.68
CA CYS A 149 -8.51 -15.74 -10.44
C CYS A 149 -8.34 -16.95 -11.35
N PRO A 150 -7.83 -16.76 -12.58
CA PRO A 150 -7.58 -17.85 -13.51
C PRO A 150 -6.42 -18.74 -13.04
#